data_AF-A0A818SXP6-F1
#
_entry.id   AF-A0A818SXP6-F1
#
_cell.length_a   1.000
_cell.length_b   1.000
_cell.length_c   1.000
_cell.angle_alpha   90.00
_cell.angle_beta   90.00
_cell.angle_gamma   90.00
#
_symmetry.space_group_name_H-M   'P 1'
#
loop_
_entity.id
_entity.type
_entity.pdbx_description
1 polymer ?
#
loop_
_entity_poly.entity_id
_entity_poly.type
_entity_poly.pdbx_seq_one_letter_code
_entity_poly.pdbx_strand_id
1 'polypeptide(L)'
;MYPNGSINATTFSPGCNQFDSFTNQAPTYSEDCLYLNVWAPVKATNKSLLRVKVWIYGGGGYVGSTSDPLYNGCGIATNAIVVSKNYRLGPLGWLTLGPPASFTGNYGVLDVFMALKWVQENIASFGGNNV
;
A
#
# COMPACT_ATOMS: atom_id res chain seq x y z
N MET A 1 3.91 3.47 -18.35
CA MET A 1 5.15 2.73 -18.64
C MET A 1 6.30 3.56 -18.08
N TYR A 2 7.19 2.99 -17.28
CA TYR A 2 8.24 3.75 -16.60
C TYR A 2 9.30 4.25 -17.60
N PRO A 3 9.70 5.54 -17.57
CA PRO A 3 10.53 6.15 -18.62
C PRO A 3 11.83 5.40 -18.92
N ASN A 4 12.42 4.73 -17.93
CA ASN A 4 13.69 4.02 -18.04
C ASN A 4 13.58 2.50 -17.81
N GLY A 5 12.36 1.95 -17.80
CA GLY A 5 12.12 0.54 -17.47
C GLY A 5 12.36 0.17 -16.00
N SER A 6 12.69 1.12 -15.13
CA SER A 6 12.88 0.94 -13.69
C SER A 6 12.28 2.10 -12.90
N ILE A 7 12.00 1.86 -11.61
CA ILE A 7 11.53 2.86 -10.65
C ILE A 7 12.49 2.92 -9.48
N ASN A 8 12.74 4.11 -8.94
CA ASN A 8 13.40 4.23 -7.65
C ASN A 8 12.38 3.95 -6.54
N ALA A 9 12.48 2.76 -5.93
CA ALA A 9 11.60 2.32 -4.84
C ALA A 9 12.31 2.31 -3.47
N THR A 10 13.32 3.17 -3.29
CA THR A 10 14.10 3.25 -2.03
C THR A 10 13.59 4.33 -1.06
N THR A 11 12.62 5.14 -1.47
CA THR A 11 11.96 6.16 -0.65
C THR A 11 10.48 5.88 -0.56
N PHE A 12 9.86 6.23 0.58
CA PHE A 12 8.42 6.13 0.72
C PHE A 12 7.68 7.04 -0.25
N SER A 13 6.56 6.55 -0.77
CA SER A 13 5.62 7.37 -1.53
C SER A 13 4.89 8.37 -0.63
N PRO A 14 4.26 9.41 -1.22
CA PRO A 14 3.28 10.23 -0.53
C PRO A 14 2.17 9.41 0.15
N GLY A 15 1.65 9.92 1.27
CA GLY A 15 0.38 9.47 1.82
C GLY A 15 -0.78 9.96 0.96
N CYS A 16 -1.95 9.32 1.06
CA CYS A 16 -3.14 9.83 0.39
C CYS A 16 -3.63 11.12 1.05
N ASN A 17 -4.27 12.00 0.27
CA ASN A 17 -4.85 13.25 0.77
C ASN A 17 -5.76 13.00 1.98
N GLN A 18 -5.47 13.71 3.07
CA GLN A 18 -6.13 13.58 4.35
C GLN A 18 -5.99 14.88 5.15
N PHE A 19 -6.94 15.12 6.04
CA PHE A 19 -6.89 16.25 6.97
C PHE A 19 -6.28 15.75 8.28
N ASP A 20 -4.96 15.57 8.29
CA ASP A 20 -4.24 15.07 9.46
C ASP A 20 -3.70 16.22 10.33
N SER A 21 -3.86 16.08 11.64
CA SER A 21 -3.22 16.90 12.68
C SER A 21 -2.53 16.03 13.76
N PHE A 22 -2.51 14.70 13.58
CA PHE A 22 -2.04 13.72 14.55
C PHE A 22 -0.56 13.32 14.35
N THR A 23 0.02 13.58 13.19
CA THR A 23 1.44 13.29 12.92
C THR A 23 2.28 14.57 12.85
N ASN A 24 3.27 14.71 13.75
CA ASN A 24 4.23 15.83 13.76
C ASN A 24 5.27 15.75 12.62
N GLN A 25 5.20 14.72 11.78
CA GLN A 25 5.91 14.61 10.52
C GLN A 25 4.86 14.59 9.44
N ALA A 26 4.58 15.73 8.81
CA ALA A 26 3.69 15.76 7.67
C ALA A 26 4.27 14.86 6.57
N PRO A 27 3.67 13.69 6.27
CA PRO A 27 3.93 13.02 5.02
C PRO A 27 3.58 14.02 3.91
N THR A 28 4.34 14.05 2.83
CA THR A 28 3.85 14.70 1.63
C THR A 28 2.56 13.98 1.22
N TYR A 29 1.47 14.72 1.02
CA TYR A 29 0.18 14.16 0.60
C TYR A 29 -0.02 14.36 -0.90
N SER A 30 -0.64 13.38 -1.55
CA SER A 30 -0.96 13.42 -2.98
C SER A 30 -2.20 12.57 -3.29
N GLU A 31 -2.87 12.87 -4.40
CA GLU A 31 -3.84 11.93 -5.00
C GLU A 31 -3.13 10.75 -5.69
N ASP A 32 -1.91 10.99 -6.19
CA ASP A 32 -1.00 9.93 -6.63
C ASP A 32 -0.34 9.30 -5.40
N CYS A 33 -1.11 8.46 -4.71
CA CYS A 33 -0.71 7.82 -3.45
C CYS A 33 -0.83 6.30 -3.46
N LEU A 34 -1.29 5.69 -4.57
CA LEU A 34 -1.62 4.26 -4.67
C LEU A 34 -0.40 3.34 -4.83
N TYR A 35 0.59 3.53 -3.96
CA TYR A 35 1.81 2.74 -3.89
C TYR A 35 1.71 1.67 -2.79
N LEU A 36 2.64 0.71 -2.83
CA LEU A 36 2.84 -0.30 -1.79
C LEU A 36 4.32 -0.38 -1.45
N ASN A 37 4.62 -0.83 -0.24
CA ASN A 37 5.98 -1.17 0.17
C ASN A 37 6.09 -2.69 0.29
N VAL A 38 7.22 -3.25 -0.13
CA VAL A 38 7.54 -4.67 0.04
C VAL A 38 8.78 -4.78 0.92
N TRP A 39 8.64 -5.49 2.03
CA TRP A 39 9.71 -5.79 2.97
C TRP A 39 10.02 -7.28 2.89
N ALA A 40 11.27 -7.61 2.61
CA ALA A 40 11.75 -8.98 2.46
C ALA A 40 13.01 -9.22 3.30
N PRO A 41 13.24 -10.44 3.81
CA PRO A 41 14.51 -10.79 4.41
C PRO A 41 15.67 -10.61 3.41
N VAL A 42 16.82 -10.12 3.86
CA VAL A 42 18.00 -9.86 3.02
C VAL A 42 18.45 -11.09 2.21
N LYS A 43 18.25 -12.30 2.76
CA LYS A 43 18.63 -13.57 2.12
C LYS A 43 17.49 -14.23 1.34
N ALA A 44 16.34 -13.56 1.19
CA ALA A 44 15.23 -14.10 0.41
C ALA A 44 15.62 -14.20 -1.07
N THR A 45 15.22 -15.29 -1.69
CA THR A 45 15.36 -15.54 -3.13
C THR A 45 13.99 -15.87 -3.69
N ASN A 46 13.82 -15.82 -5.01
CA ASN A 46 12.57 -16.23 -5.66
C ASN A 46 12.17 -17.71 -5.40
N LYS A 47 13.06 -18.53 -4.81
CA LYS A 47 12.79 -19.91 -4.40
C LYS A 47 12.44 -20.06 -2.92
N SER A 48 12.45 -18.99 -2.14
CA SER A 48 12.26 -19.06 -0.68
C SER A 48 10.84 -19.41 -0.25
N LEU A 49 9.81 -19.16 -1.08
CA LEU A 49 8.39 -19.48 -0.83
C LEU A 49 7.91 -19.03 0.57
N LEU A 50 8.29 -17.83 0.97
CA LEU A 50 7.98 -17.26 2.28
C LEU A 50 6.50 -16.92 2.42
N ARG A 51 5.97 -17.01 3.64
CA ARG A 51 4.63 -16.51 3.95
C ARG A 51 4.54 -15.02 3.62
N VAL A 52 3.41 -14.60 3.08
CA VAL A 52 3.14 -13.20 2.73
C VAL A 52 2.12 -12.62 3.71
N LYS A 53 2.46 -11.50 4.32
CA LYS A 53 1.58 -10.74 5.22
C LYS A 53 1.23 -9.42 4.53
N VAL A 54 -0.05 -9.16 4.30
CA VAL A 54 -0.51 -7.87 3.74
C VAL A 54 -1.08 -7.02 4.87
N TRP A 55 -0.51 -5.83 5.06
CA TRP A 55 -0.90 -4.86 6.07
C TRP A 55 -1.68 -3.71 5.44
N ILE A 56 -2.90 -3.49 5.96
CA ILE A 56 -3.77 -2.37 5.62
C ILE A 56 -3.94 -1.56 6.89
N TYR A 57 -3.50 -0.30 6.89
CA TYR A 57 -3.57 0.56 8.07
C TYR A 57 -5.02 0.97 8.38
N GLY A 58 -5.27 1.26 9.67
CA GLY A 58 -6.55 1.73 10.19
C GLY A 58 -6.83 3.22 9.89
N GLY A 59 -7.40 3.95 10.86
CA GLY A 59 -7.65 5.40 10.69
C GLY A 59 -9.00 5.76 10.08
N GLY A 60 -10.00 4.87 10.23
CA GLY A 60 -11.41 5.17 9.90
C GLY A 60 -11.69 5.44 8.42
N GLY A 61 -10.72 5.19 7.54
CA GLY A 61 -10.82 5.49 6.11
C GLY A 61 -10.61 6.96 5.75
N TYR A 62 -10.16 7.82 6.68
CA TYR A 62 -9.92 9.24 6.41
C TYR A 62 -8.52 9.74 6.82
N VAL A 63 -7.74 8.94 7.56
CA VAL A 63 -6.36 9.24 7.96
C VAL A 63 -5.51 7.96 7.92
N GLY A 64 -4.20 8.11 7.72
CA GLY A 64 -3.21 7.05 7.72
C GLY A 64 -2.31 7.05 6.50
N SER A 65 -1.13 6.45 6.63
CA SER A 65 -0.17 6.25 5.54
C SER A 65 0.72 5.06 5.84
N THR A 66 1.14 4.32 4.81
CA THR A 66 2.18 3.28 4.95
C THR A 66 3.57 3.85 5.21
N SER A 67 3.77 5.15 5.03
CA SER A 67 5.01 5.86 5.35
C SER A 67 5.13 6.24 6.82
N ASP A 68 4.10 5.99 7.64
CA ASP A 68 4.16 6.23 9.08
C ASP A 68 5.28 5.36 9.70
N PRO A 69 6.24 5.95 10.42
CA PRO A 69 7.32 5.20 11.08
C PRO A 69 6.85 4.07 11.99
N LEU A 70 5.63 4.17 12.55
CA LEU A 70 5.01 3.11 13.36
C LEU A 70 4.75 1.82 12.57
N TYR A 71 4.66 1.89 11.24
CA TYR A 71 4.39 0.75 10.37
C TYR A 71 5.63 0.20 9.65
N ASN A 72 6.83 0.51 10.16
CA ASN A 72 8.07 -0.04 9.62
C ASN A 72 8.05 -1.60 9.63
N GLY A 73 8.16 -2.20 8.44
CA GLY A 73 8.03 -3.65 8.26
C GLY A 73 9.28 -4.47 8.58
N CYS A 74 10.45 -3.86 8.80
CA CYS A 74 11.73 -4.57 8.95
C CYS A 74 11.70 -5.65 10.05
N GLY A 75 11.14 -5.34 11.22
CA GLY A 75 11.10 -6.28 12.34
C GLY A 75 10.19 -7.49 12.09
N ILE A 76 9.17 -7.32 11.25
CA ILE A 76 8.16 -8.35 10.97
C ILE A 76 8.57 -9.21 9.76
N ALA A 77 9.38 -8.65 8.86
CA ALA A 77 9.87 -9.29 7.64
C ALA A 77 11.09 -10.22 7.86
N THR A 78 11.28 -10.75 9.08
CA THR A 78 12.42 -11.62 9.41
C THR A 78 12.31 -13.01 8.79
N ASN A 79 11.10 -13.55 8.69
CA ASN A 79 10.80 -14.88 8.12
C ASN A 79 9.55 -14.89 7.21
N ALA A 80 9.15 -13.71 6.73
CA ALA A 80 7.98 -13.50 5.91
C ALA A 80 8.22 -12.31 4.97
N ILE A 81 7.49 -12.26 3.86
CA ILE A 81 7.35 -11.02 3.09
C ILE A 81 6.23 -10.20 3.72
N VAL A 82 6.47 -8.91 3.93
CA VAL A 82 5.43 -7.98 4.40
C VAL A 82 5.15 -6.98 3.29
N VAL A 83 3.88 -6.84 2.93
CA VAL A 83 3.42 -5.86 1.95
C VAL A 83 2.52 -4.88 2.68
N SER A 84 2.79 -3.58 2.60
CA SER A 84 1.89 -2.55 3.14
C SER A 84 1.34 -1.70 2.00
N LYS A 85 0.03 -1.42 2.00
CA LYS A 85 -0.64 -0.70 0.89
C LYS A 85 -1.26 0.62 1.35
N ASN A 86 -1.05 1.69 0.58
CA ASN A 86 -1.88 2.89 0.64
C ASN A 86 -3.20 2.69 -0.12
N TYR A 87 -4.31 3.19 0.41
CA TYR A 87 -5.61 3.24 -0.24
C TYR A 87 -6.20 4.64 -0.12
N ARG A 88 -7.06 5.04 -1.07
CA ARG A 88 -7.66 6.39 -1.04
C ARG A 88 -8.48 6.61 0.23
N LEU A 89 -8.39 7.83 0.75
CA LEU A 89 -9.01 8.25 2.01
C LEU A 89 -10.10 9.30 1.79
N GLY A 90 -10.94 9.49 2.79
CA GLY A 90 -11.98 10.52 2.82
C GLY A 90 -12.92 10.44 1.61
N PRO A 91 -13.42 11.57 1.11
CA PRO A 91 -14.27 11.58 -0.08
C PRO A 91 -13.64 10.89 -1.30
N LEU A 92 -12.33 10.98 -1.49
CA LEU A 92 -11.65 10.35 -2.63
C LEU A 92 -11.71 8.81 -2.59
N GLY A 93 -11.79 8.22 -1.40
CA GLY A 93 -11.91 6.77 -1.20
C GLY A 93 -13.35 6.27 -1.06
N TRP A 94 -14.26 7.12 -0.58
CA TRP A 94 -15.55 6.66 -0.05
C TRP A 94 -16.78 7.39 -0.60
N LEU A 95 -16.60 8.45 -1.41
CA LEU A 95 -17.74 9.18 -1.96
C LEU A 95 -18.61 8.30 -2.85
N THR A 96 -19.90 8.27 -2.53
CA THR A 96 -20.93 7.74 -3.41
C THR A 96 -21.93 8.84 -3.74
N LEU A 97 -22.29 8.94 -5.02
CA LEU A 97 -23.35 9.79 -5.53
C LEU A 97 -24.31 8.87 -6.29
N GLY A 98 -25.59 8.89 -5.91
CA GLY A 98 -26.60 8.09 -6.60
C GLY A 98 -26.84 8.53 -8.05
N PRO A 99 -27.68 7.81 -8.80
CA PRO A 99 -28.01 8.16 -10.18
C PRO A 99 -28.49 9.62 -10.31
N PRO A 100 -28.08 10.35 -11.37
CA PRO A 100 -27.37 9.87 -12.56
C PRO A 100 -25.83 9.84 -12.41
N ALA A 101 -25.27 10.20 -11.25
CA ALA A 101 -23.83 10.21 -11.06
C ALA A 101 -23.27 8.78 -10.97
N SER A 102 -22.07 8.55 -11.51
CA SER A 102 -21.44 7.22 -11.55
C SER A 102 -20.52 6.94 -10.35
N PHE A 103 -20.65 7.70 -9.25
CA PHE A 103 -19.79 7.49 -8.07
C PHE A 103 -20.40 6.42 -7.17
N THR A 104 -19.90 5.19 -7.26
CA THR A 104 -20.48 4.03 -6.55
C THR A 104 -19.92 3.84 -5.13
N GLY A 105 -18.90 4.60 -4.74
CA GLY A 105 -18.25 4.49 -3.44
C GLY A 105 -17.29 3.30 -3.34
N ASN A 106 -16.79 3.04 -2.13
CA ASN A 106 -15.88 1.93 -1.82
C ASN A 106 -14.60 1.86 -2.68
N TYR A 107 -14.16 2.98 -3.25
CA TYR A 107 -12.94 3.06 -4.04
C TYR A 107 -11.70 2.68 -3.23
N GLY A 108 -11.64 3.04 -1.94
CA GLY A 108 -10.59 2.59 -1.04
C GLY A 108 -10.53 1.06 -0.89
N VAL A 109 -11.69 0.38 -0.87
CA VAL A 109 -11.76 -1.09 -0.85
C VAL A 109 -11.28 -1.67 -2.18
N LEU A 110 -11.66 -1.06 -3.30
CA LEU A 110 -11.18 -1.48 -4.62
C LEU A 110 -9.67 -1.30 -4.77
N ASP A 111 -9.09 -0.26 -4.17
CA ASP A 111 -7.64 -0.05 -4.14
C ASP A 111 -6.92 -1.19 -3.39
N VAL A 112 -7.51 -1.67 -2.29
CA VAL A 112 -7.01 -2.83 -1.55
C VAL A 112 -7.13 -4.10 -2.38
N PHE A 113 -8.27 -4.34 -3.05
CA PHE A 113 -8.41 -5.49 -3.94
C PHE A 113 -7.37 -5.49 -5.07
N MET A 114 -7.10 -4.33 -5.66
CA MET A 114 -6.06 -4.20 -6.68
C MET A 114 -4.66 -4.50 -6.12
N ALA A 115 -4.38 -4.11 -4.87
CA ALA A 115 -3.13 -4.47 -4.21
C ALA A 115 -3.02 -5.99 -3.98
N LEU A 116 -4.10 -6.64 -3.53
CA LEU A 116 -4.10 -8.09 -3.32
C LEU A 116 -3.88 -8.86 -4.63
N LYS A 117 -4.49 -8.42 -5.73
CA LYS A 117 -4.22 -8.96 -7.07
C LYS A 117 -2.75 -8.78 -7.45
N TRP A 118 -2.21 -7.57 -7.27
CA TRP A 118 -0.80 -7.31 -7.53
C TRP A 118 0.11 -8.24 -6.70
N VAL A 119 -0.19 -8.44 -5.41
CA VAL A 119 0.56 -9.34 -4.55
C VAL A 119 0.51 -10.76 -5.10
N GLN A 120 -0.67 -11.29 -5.43
CA GLN A 120 -0.81 -12.63 -5.99
C GLN A 120 0.00 -12.82 -7.29
N GLU A 121 0.00 -11.81 -8.16
CA GLU A 121 0.69 -11.87 -9.46
C GLU A 121 2.22 -11.69 -9.35
N ASN A 122 2.71 -10.93 -8.36
CA ASN A 122 4.10 -10.45 -8.38
C ASN A 122 4.97 -10.91 -7.20
N ILE A 123 4.39 -11.35 -6.07
CA ILE A 123 5.14 -11.54 -4.83
C ILE A 123 6.18 -12.68 -4.89
N ALA A 124 6.00 -13.62 -5.82
CA ALA A 124 6.98 -14.68 -6.10
C ALA A 124 8.37 -14.12 -6.47
N SER A 125 8.42 -12.98 -7.18
CA SER A 125 9.68 -12.31 -7.53
C SER A 125 10.44 -11.79 -6.31
N PHE A 126 9.75 -11.58 -5.18
CA PHE A 126 10.31 -11.16 -3.89
C PHE A 126 10.58 -12.35 -2.96
N GLY A 127 10.33 -13.58 -3.41
CA GLY A 127 10.49 -14.80 -2.62
C GLY A 127 9.28 -15.18 -1.78
N GLY A 128 8.12 -14.54 -1.98
CA GLY A 128 6.85 -14.92 -1.35
C GLY A 128 6.19 -16.11 -2.04
N ASN A 129 5.45 -16.91 -1.30
CA ASN A 129 4.53 -17.89 -1.87
C ASN A 129 3.23 -17.19 -2.33
N ASN A 130 2.82 -17.45 -3.56
CA ASN A 130 1.62 -16.88 -4.19
C ASN A 130 0.55 -17.91 -4.56
N VAL A 131 0.71 -19.16 -4.11
CA VAL A 131 -0.24 -20.28 -4.22
C VAL A 131 -0.88 -20.57 -2.88
#